data_AF-A0A2E9BTW9-F1
#
_entry.id   AF-A0A2E9BTW9-F1
#
_cell.length_a   1.000
_cell.length_b   1.000
_cell.length_c   1.000
_cell.angle_alpha   90.00
_cell.angle_beta   90.00
_cell.angle_gamma   90.00
#
_symmetry.space_group_name_H-M   'P 1'
#
loop_
_entity.id
_entity.type
_entity.pdbx_description
1 polymer ?
#
loop_
_entity_poly.entity_id
_entity_poly.type
_entity_poly.pdbx_seq_one_letter_code
_entity_poly.pdbx_strand_id
1 'polypeptide(L)'
;MNQGSEVQRSYGFELRTNEWGSIRADKGLLLTTYTQDFTQKISRDNPDGHEQLGATLAQSQALMQEAGQAMAATKSLVGALARGKNQQLVGLVQGVQSAGGTSQAVAALAAAGSPEGGVSDDADPSMDEAQQMLGLSRKIDKPVVSIVSPEGQTMISPKPIVVSSGRSVSIRAQSAMTLTSGAQLTQLAKTGMVTQVSTGGQVNVVSAGDIVSRASEGAMNLLSKNDATLASTSENANLFGRKSVIVNAAEQDVFVLGKTSISLLCGESSIVLLADGTIRIKGKTGVFEFSDTLDQTGRNKILLNC
;
A
#
# COMPACT_ATOMS: atom_id res chain seq x y z
N MET A 1 55.12 5.56 22.86
CA MET A 1 54.27 6.65 23.36
C MET A 1 55.16 7.85 23.62
N ASN A 2 55.08 8.90 22.81
CA ASN A 2 55.63 10.21 23.16
C ASN A 2 54.47 11.02 23.74
N GLN A 3 54.35 11.05 25.07
CA GLN A 3 53.60 12.08 25.77
C GLN A 3 54.51 13.32 25.80
N GLY A 4 54.29 14.23 24.86
CA GLY A 4 55.16 15.39 24.68
C GLY A 4 54.41 16.60 24.17
N SER A 5 53.52 17.15 24.99
CA SER A 5 53.15 18.58 25.02
C SER A 5 52.15 18.76 26.17
N GLU A 6 52.32 19.80 26.99
CA GLU A 6 51.46 20.19 28.13
C GLU A 6 50.01 20.60 27.74
N VAL A 7 49.55 20.24 26.55
CA VAL A 7 48.20 20.55 26.05
C VAL A 7 47.24 19.49 26.58
N GLN A 8 46.30 19.92 27.42
CA GLN A 8 45.22 19.07 27.88
C GLN A 8 44.38 18.59 26.68
N ARG A 9 44.36 17.26 26.44
CA ARG A 9 43.70 16.64 25.29
C ARG A 9 42.20 16.40 25.49
N SER A 10 41.77 16.13 26.73
CA SER A 10 40.37 15.85 27.07
C SER A 10 40.11 15.97 28.57
N TYR A 11 38.82 16.00 28.95
CA TYR A 11 38.32 15.79 30.31
C TYR A 11 37.49 14.50 30.31
N GLY A 12 37.62 13.67 31.36
CA GLY A 12 36.88 12.41 31.50
C GLY A 12 37.76 11.17 31.32
N PHE A 13 37.22 10.15 30.65
CA PHE A 13 37.89 8.86 30.42
C PHE A 13 38.05 8.58 28.92
N GLU A 14 39.24 8.15 28.51
CA GLU A 14 39.56 7.73 27.14
C GLU A 14 40.10 6.29 27.16
N LEU A 15 39.46 5.39 26.40
CA LEU A 15 39.98 4.06 26.11
C LEU A 15 40.51 4.02 24.66
N ARG A 16 41.83 3.87 24.49
CA ARG A 16 42.49 3.91 23.18
C ARG A 16 43.53 2.79 23.03
N THR A 17 43.55 2.16 21.86
CA THR A 17 44.59 1.22 21.40
C THR A 17 44.76 1.37 19.87
N ASN A 18 45.93 1.02 19.34
CA ASN A 18 46.16 0.90 17.88
C ASN A 18 45.86 -0.50 17.36
N GLU A 19 45.66 -1.46 18.27
CA GLU A 19 45.30 -2.85 17.97
C GLU A 19 43.80 -3.06 18.25
N TRP A 20 43.36 -4.31 18.32
CA TRP A 20 41.99 -4.64 18.70
C TRP A 20 41.70 -4.27 20.16
N GLY A 21 40.49 -3.78 20.41
CA GLY A 21 39.91 -3.63 21.73
C GLY A 21 38.62 -4.46 21.85
N SER A 22 38.35 -4.99 23.04
CA SER A 22 37.10 -5.70 23.31
C SER A 22 36.49 -5.23 24.62
N ILE A 23 35.22 -4.82 24.58
CA ILE A 23 34.38 -4.60 25.77
C ILE A 23 33.36 -5.73 25.79
N ARG A 24 33.36 -6.55 26.85
CA ARG A 24 32.46 -7.69 27.01
C ARG A 24 31.80 -7.63 28.39
N ALA A 25 30.48 -7.77 28.43
CA ALA A 25 29.71 -7.82 29.66
C ALA A 25 28.67 -8.94 29.58
N ASP A 26 28.88 -10.02 30.36
CA ASP A 26 28.00 -11.21 30.37
C ASP A 26 26.58 -10.91 30.90
N LYS A 27 26.42 -9.80 31.64
CA LYS A 27 25.14 -9.37 32.21
C LYS A 27 24.46 -8.23 31.45
N GLY A 28 25.07 -7.74 30.35
CA GLY A 28 24.58 -6.62 29.54
C GLY A 28 25.47 -5.36 29.61
N LEU A 29 25.27 -4.43 28.67
CA LEU A 29 26.08 -3.23 28.50
C LEU A 29 25.16 -2.00 28.33
N LEU A 30 25.31 -1.02 29.23
CA LEU A 30 24.69 0.31 29.09
C LEU A 30 25.72 1.29 28.51
N LEU A 31 25.36 1.95 27.42
CA LEU A 31 26.08 3.10 26.89
C LEU A 31 25.16 4.32 27.01
N THR A 32 25.47 5.23 27.93
CA THR A 32 24.61 6.37 28.23
C THR A 32 25.39 7.67 28.37
N THR A 33 24.78 8.78 27.95
CA THR A 33 25.28 10.14 28.20
C THR A 33 24.44 10.91 29.23
N TYR A 34 23.49 10.24 29.89
CA TYR A 34 22.78 10.82 31.03
C TYR A 34 23.71 10.98 32.23
N THR A 35 23.63 12.13 32.90
CA THR A 35 24.35 12.38 34.15
C THR A 35 23.70 11.60 35.28
N GLN A 36 24.48 10.86 36.05
CA GLN A 36 24.01 10.15 37.22
C GLN A 36 24.69 10.73 38.47
N ASP A 37 23.92 11.03 39.52
CA ASP A 37 24.48 11.24 40.85
C ASP A 37 25.00 9.88 41.35
N PHE A 38 26.32 9.80 41.57
CA PHE A 38 27.03 8.60 42.01
C PHE A 38 26.49 7.99 43.31
N THR A 39 25.63 8.70 44.04
CA THR A 39 25.11 8.30 45.36
C THR A 39 23.72 7.66 45.34
N GLN A 40 22.95 7.73 44.24
CA GLN A 40 21.48 7.50 44.33
C GLN A 40 20.85 6.41 43.45
N LYS A 41 21.56 5.78 42.50
CA LYS A 41 20.95 4.73 41.65
C LYS A 41 21.88 3.53 41.42
N ILE A 42 21.32 2.31 41.44
CA ILE A 42 22.03 1.07 41.07
C ILE A 42 22.33 1.15 39.57
N SER A 43 23.59 1.04 39.15
CA SER A 43 24.07 1.17 37.75
C SER A 43 23.31 0.35 36.68
N ARG A 44 22.46 -0.61 37.09
CA ARG A 44 21.70 -1.51 36.21
C ARG A 44 20.24 -1.07 35.97
N ASP A 45 19.74 -0.11 36.75
CA ASP A 45 18.42 0.49 36.55
C ASP A 45 18.61 1.90 35.99
N ASN A 46 18.34 2.06 34.70
CA ASN A 46 18.44 3.36 34.03
C ASN A 46 17.08 3.75 33.47
N PRO A 47 16.21 4.40 34.27
CA PRO A 47 14.93 4.92 33.78
C PRO A 47 15.12 6.10 32.81
N ASP A 48 16.27 6.75 32.85
CA ASP A 48 16.51 8.01 32.15
C ASP A 48 16.55 7.76 30.62
N GLY A 49 15.73 8.50 29.88
CA GLY A 49 15.50 8.31 28.43
C GLY A 49 14.44 7.26 28.06
N HIS A 50 14.07 6.36 28.98
CA HIS A 50 13.01 5.36 28.73
C HIS A 50 11.59 5.87 28.99
N GLU A 51 11.42 6.95 29.76
CA GLU A 51 10.10 7.58 30.00
C GLU A 51 9.48 8.11 28.70
N GLN A 52 10.28 8.77 27.85
CA GLN A 52 9.83 9.26 26.55
C GLN A 52 9.60 8.12 25.54
N LEU A 53 10.39 7.04 25.62
CA LEU A 53 10.18 5.84 24.81
C LEU A 53 8.87 5.13 25.15
N GLY A 54 8.43 5.17 26.42
CA GLY A 54 7.12 4.68 26.83
C GLY A 54 5.96 5.40 26.13
N ALA A 55 6.06 6.72 25.97
CA ALA A 55 5.08 7.51 25.23
C ALA A 55 5.09 7.15 23.72
N THR A 56 6.28 6.99 23.11
CA THR A 56 6.42 6.55 21.70
C THR A 56 5.74 5.19 21.46
N LEU A 57 5.89 4.29 22.42
CA LEU A 57 5.38 2.94 22.36
C LEU A 57 3.85 2.90 22.52
N ALA A 58 3.31 3.65 23.49
CA ALA A 58 1.87 3.80 23.64
C ALA A 58 1.22 4.37 22.37
N GLN A 59 1.86 5.37 21.76
CA GLN A 59 1.43 5.90 20.46
C GLN A 59 1.50 4.84 19.35
N SER A 60 2.58 4.04 19.32
CA SER A 60 2.70 2.96 18.34
C SER A 60 1.59 1.91 18.48
N GLN A 61 1.20 1.56 19.71
CA GLN A 61 0.09 0.64 19.97
C GLN A 61 -1.24 1.20 19.46
N ALA A 62 -1.50 2.50 19.67
CA ALA A 62 -2.69 3.15 19.13
C ALA A 62 -2.71 3.13 17.60
N LEU A 63 -1.61 3.51 16.94
CA LEU A 63 -1.47 3.46 15.47
C LEU A 63 -1.66 2.04 14.93
N MET A 64 -1.17 1.02 15.63
CA MET A 64 -1.36 -0.37 15.25
C MET A 64 -2.82 -0.82 15.36
N GLN A 65 -3.53 -0.41 16.42
CA GLN A 65 -4.96 -0.69 16.56
C GLN A 65 -5.76 -0.03 15.43
N GLU A 66 -5.46 1.21 15.10
CA GLU A 66 -6.03 1.91 13.95
C GLU A 66 -5.73 1.18 12.64
N ALA A 67 -4.50 0.71 12.44
CA ALA A 67 -4.11 -0.04 11.26
C ALA A 67 -4.89 -1.37 11.14
N GLY A 68 -5.01 -2.11 12.24
CA GLY A 68 -5.80 -3.35 12.28
C GLY A 68 -7.29 -3.12 11.96
N GLN A 69 -7.88 -2.05 12.51
CA GLN A 69 -9.27 -1.69 12.19
C GLN A 69 -9.43 -1.27 10.72
N ALA A 70 -8.51 -0.49 10.18
CA ALA A 70 -8.53 -0.06 8.78
C ALA A 70 -8.40 -1.25 7.81
N MET A 71 -7.53 -2.21 8.13
CA MET A 71 -7.38 -3.45 7.37
C MET A 71 -8.67 -4.29 7.41
N ALA A 72 -9.25 -4.49 8.58
CA ALA A 72 -10.51 -5.23 8.74
C ALA A 72 -11.67 -4.57 7.96
N ALA A 73 -11.77 -3.24 8.03
CA ALA A 73 -12.76 -2.48 7.27
C ALA A 73 -12.57 -2.63 5.75
N THR A 74 -11.32 -2.57 5.28
CA THR A 74 -10.97 -2.77 3.87
C THR A 74 -11.35 -4.18 3.41
N LYS A 75 -11.01 -5.22 4.18
CA LYS A 75 -11.37 -6.61 3.87
C LYS A 75 -12.89 -6.80 3.79
N SER A 76 -13.63 -6.19 4.72
CA SER A 76 -15.09 -6.22 4.71
C SER A 76 -15.68 -5.53 3.46
N LEU A 77 -15.16 -4.35 3.11
CA LEU A 77 -15.56 -3.61 1.91
C LEU A 77 -15.31 -4.40 0.64
N VAL A 78 -14.12 -4.99 0.49
CA VAL A 78 -13.81 -5.78 -0.70
C VAL A 78 -14.70 -7.02 -0.77
N GLY A 79 -14.92 -7.71 0.36
CA GLY A 79 -15.84 -8.84 0.42
C GLY A 79 -17.29 -8.45 0.04
N ALA A 80 -17.75 -7.25 0.41
CA ALA A 80 -19.05 -6.74 0.01
C ALA A 80 -19.11 -6.44 -1.50
N LEU A 81 -18.08 -5.81 -2.07
CA LEU A 81 -17.98 -5.54 -3.50
C LEU A 81 -17.95 -6.82 -4.33
N ALA A 82 -17.20 -7.84 -3.90
CA ALA A 82 -17.17 -9.13 -4.57
C ALA A 82 -18.56 -9.80 -4.62
N ARG A 83 -19.33 -9.73 -3.52
CA ARG A 83 -20.71 -10.24 -3.47
C ARG A 83 -21.65 -9.42 -4.37
N GLY A 84 -21.58 -8.10 -4.30
CA GLY A 84 -22.40 -7.20 -5.12
C GLY A 84 -22.16 -7.41 -6.61
N LYS A 85 -20.90 -7.54 -7.02
CA LYS A 85 -20.50 -7.87 -8.40
C LYS A 85 -21.15 -9.19 -8.86
N ASN A 86 -21.12 -10.23 -8.04
CA ASN A 86 -21.72 -11.53 -8.39
C ASN A 86 -23.24 -11.43 -8.57
N GLN A 87 -23.94 -10.62 -7.77
CA GLN A 87 -25.38 -10.40 -7.92
C GLN A 87 -25.72 -9.62 -9.19
N GLN A 88 -25.01 -8.52 -9.45
CA GLN A 88 -25.19 -7.71 -10.66
C GLN A 88 -24.93 -8.53 -11.93
N LEU A 89 -23.92 -9.39 -11.87
CA LEU A 89 -23.58 -10.29 -12.95
C LEU A 89 -24.72 -11.24 -13.31
N VAL A 90 -25.43 -11.80 -12.34
CA VAL A 90 -26.58 -12.68 -12.60
C VAL A 90 -27.68 -11.93 -13.37
N GLY A 91 -27.95 -10.67 -13.02
CA GLY A 91 -28.91 -9.84 -13.75
C GLY A 91 -28.46 -9.54 -15.19
N LEU A 92 -27.19 -9.19 -15.37
CA LEU A 92 -26.63 -8.92 -16.70
C LEU A 92 -26.67 -10.16 -17.59
N VAL A 93 -26.35 -11.33 -17.03
CA VAL A 93 -26.42 -12.62 -17.71
C VAL A 93 -27.82 -12.90 -18.25
N GLN A 94 -28.85 -12.69 -17.43
CA GLN A 94 -30.24 -12.89 -17.85
C GLN A 94 -30.62 -11.95 -18.99
N GLY A 95 -30.22 -10.67 -18.92
CA GLY A 95 -30.45 -9.69 -19.98
C GLY A 95 -29.72 -10.00 -21.29
N VAL A 96 -28.48 -10.50 -21.22
CA VAL A 96 -27.72 -10.92 -22.42
C VAL A 96 -28.32 -12.18 -23.03
N GLN A 97 -28.79 -13.12 -22.22
CA GLN A 97 -29.46 -14.35 -22.69
C GLN A 97 -30.79 -14.04 -23.38
N SER A 98 -31.61 -13.15 -22.82
CA SER A 98 -32.88 -12.76 -23.45
C SER A 98 -32.68 -12.03 -24.78
N ALA A 99 -31.55 -11.33 -24.97
CA ALA A 99 -31.15 -10.70 -26.22
C ALA A 99 -30.47 -11.67 -27.24
N GLY A 100 -30.49 -12.99 -26.98
CA GLY A 100 -29.91 -13.99 -27.89
C GLY A 100 -28.39 -14.14 -27.81
N GLY A 101 -27.74 -13.60 -26.77
CA GLY A 101 -26.30 -13.74 -26.54
C GLY A 101 -25.89 -15.16 -26.11
N THR A 102 -24.71 -15.61 -26.55
CA THR A 102 -24.21 -16.97 -26.27
C THR A 102 -23.82 -17.18 -24.80
N SER A 103 -24.14 -18.35 -24.25
CA SER A 103 -23.90 -18.78 -22.85
C SER A 103 -22.43 -18.80 -22.39
N GLN A 104 -21.46 -18.62 -23.27
CA GLN A 104 -20.03 -18.69 -22.95
C GLN A 104 -19.53 -17.48 -22.14
N ALA A 105 -20.11 -16.29 -22.32
CA ALA A 105 -19.82 -15.13 -21.47
C ALA A 105 -20.23 -15.40 -20.01
N VAL A 106 -21.32 -16.13 -19.80
CA VAL A 106 -21.92 -16.44 -18.49
C VAL A 106 -21.00 -17.30 -17.62
N ALA A 107 -20.33 -18.30 -18.20
CA ALA A 107 -19.46 -19.22 -17.48
C ALA A 107 -18.10 -18.60 -17.10
N ALA A 108 -17.57 -17.70 -17.93
CA ALA A 108 -16.29 -17.05 -17.68
C ALA A 108 -16.34 -16.12 -16.45
N LEU A 109 -17.48 -15.44 -16.27
CA LEU A 109 -17.72 -14.45 -15.24
C LEU A 109 -18.04 -15.08 -13.85
N ALA A 110 -18.69 -16.25 -13.81
CA ALA A 110 -19.04 -16.96 -12.56
C ALA A 110 -17.85 -17.61 -11.82
N ALA A 111 -16.74 -17.88 -12.53
CA ALA A 111 -15.57 -18.57 -11.97
C ALA A 111 -14.55 -17.65 -11.26
N ALA A 112 -14.86 -16.38 -11.03
CA ALA A 112 -13.93 -15.37 -10.51
C ALA A 112 -14.03 -15.13 -8.99
N GLY A 113 -14.51 -16.12 -8.22
CA GLY A 113 -14.70 -16.04 -6.77
C GLY A 113 -13.58 -16.67 -5.94
N SER A 114 -12.32 -16.53 -6.34
CA SER A 114 -11.22 -16.94 -5.45
C SER A 114 -11.22 -16.00 -4.23
N PRO A 115 -11.13 -16.52 -2.99
CA PRO A 115 -10.98 -15.66 -1.83
C PRO A 115 -9.73 -14.81 -2.02
N GLU A 116 -9.84 -13.52 -1.75
CA GLU A 116 -8.72 -12.59 -1.76
C GLU A 116 -7.85 -12.78 -0.51
N GLY A 117 -7.33 -14.00 -0.35
CA GLY A 117 -6.41 -14.36 0.72
C GLY A 117 -4.99 -14.03 0.29
N GLY A 118 -4.29 -13.21 1.07
CA GLY A 118 -2.88 -12.92 0.82
C GLY A 118 -2.34 -11.66 1.49
N VAL A 119 -3.21 -10.76 1.97
CA VAL A 119 -2.78 -9.63 2.80
C VAL A 119 -2.66 -10.11 4.25
N SER A 120 -1.57 -9.76 4.93
CA SER A 120 -1.38 -10.05 6.36
C SER A 120 -2.55 -9.47 7.15
N ASP A 121 -3.15 -10.29 8.04
CA ASP A 121 -4.17 -9.83 9.00
C ASP A 121 -3.54 -9.19 10.25
N ASP A 122 -2.20 -9.25 10.38
CA ASP A 122 -1.44 -8.66 11.47
C ASP A 122 -0.60 -7.47 10.95
N ALA A 123 -0.80 -6.30 11.58
CA ALA A 123 -0.15 -5.05 11.21
C ALA A 123 1.27 -4.91 11.79
N ASP A 124 1.59 -5.60 12.90
CA ASP A 124 2.96 -5.73 13.42
C ASP A 124 3.07 -7.00 14.28
N PRO A 125 3.47 -8.14 13.67
CA PRO A 125 3.58 -9.42 14.37
C PRO A 125 4.70 -9.47 15.42
N SER A 126 5.49 -8.40 15.56
CA SER A 126 6.65 -8.34 16.45
C SER A 126 6.48 -7.41 17.65
N MET A 127 5.29 -6.82 17.82
CA MET A 127 5.05 -5.82 18.86
C MET A 127 5.38 -6.33 20.28
N ASP A 128 5.00 -7.57 20.61
CA ASP A 128 5.34 -8.16 21.91
C ASP A 128 6.85 -8.28 22.12
N GLU A 129 7.60 -8.63 21.07
CA GLU A 129 9.06 -8.70 21.12
C GLU A 129 9.67 -7.31 21.34
N ALA A 130 9.16 -6.29 20.65
CA ALA A 130 9.60 -4.91 20.80
C ALA A 130 9.31 -4.37 22.20
N GLN A 131 8.12 -4.68 22.75
CA GLN A 131 7.73 -4.30 24.12
C GLN A 131 8.67 -4.93 25.16
N GLN A 132 8.93 -6.23 25.01
CA GLN A 132 9.83 -6.97 25.89
C GLN A 132 11.24 -6.38 25.82
N MET A 133 11.73 -6.08 24.61
CA MET A 133 13.07 -5.52 24.41
C MET A 133 13.21 -4.14 25.07
N LEU A 134 12.20 -3.26 25.00
CA LEU A 134 12.24 -1.98 25.70
C LEU A 134 12.34 -2.17 27.22
N GLY A 135 11.61 -3.13 27.78
CA GLY A 135 11.69 -3.48 29.20
C GLY A 135 13.09 -3.89 29.62
N LEU A 136 13.73 -4.76 28.83
CA LEU A 136 15.12 -5.19 29.05
C LEU A 136 16.13 -4.05 28.85
N SER A 137 15.87 -3.13 27.92
CA SER A 137 16.73 -1.97 27.65
C SER A 137 16.75 -1.00 28.84
N ARG A 138 15.63 -0.86 29.55
CA ARG A 138 15.50 -0.04 30.77
C ARG A 138 16.17 -0.70 31.98
N LYS A 139 15.95 -2.00 32.16
CA LYS A 139 16.51 -2.81 33.25
C LYS A 139 17.44 -3.83 32.63
N ILE A 140 18.74 -3.53 32.62
CA ILE A 140 19.77 -4.34 31.93
C ILE A 140 20.13 -5.55 32.82
N ASP A 141 19.13 -6.36 33.15
CA ASP A 141 19.24 -7.57 33.96
C ASP A 141 19.45 -8.84 33.11
N LYS A 142 19.36 -8.68 31.79
CA LYS A 142 19.70 -9.66 30.76
C LYS A 142 20.86 -9.15 29.89
N PRO A 143 21.52 -10.04 29.12
CA PRO A 143 22.64 -9.69 28.23
C PRO A 143 22.19 -8.85 27.02
N VAL A 144 21.78 -7.61 27.27
CA VAL A 144 21.36 -6.64 26.25
C VAL A 144 22.36 -5.49 26.16
N VAL A 145 22.45 -4.88 24.98
CA VAL A 145 23.15 -3.60 24.80
C VAL A 145 22.09 -2.52 24.69
N SER A 146 22.10 -1.56 25.62
CA SER A 146 21.21 -0.42 25.64
C SER A 146 22.02 0.85 25.38
N ILE A 147 21.66 1.61 24.35
CA ILE A 147 22.31 2.88 23.99
C ILE A 147 21.28 3.99 24.13
N VAL A 148 21.51 4.95 25.02
CA VAL A 148 20.52 5.97 25.39
C VAL A 148 21.20 7.33 25.57
N SER A 149 20.65 8.38 24.96
CA SER A 149 21.19 9.74 25.03
C SER A 149 20.08 10.79 24.92
N PRO A 150 20.13 11.89 25.70
CA PRO A 150 19.08 12.91 25.69
C PRO A 150 19.11 13.79 24.44
N GLU A 151 20.28 13.98 23.84
CA GLU A 151 20.51 14.88 22.69
C GLU A 151 20.59 14.13 21.34
N GLY A 152 20.20 12.84 21.32
CA GLY A 152 20.16 12.03 20.11
C GLY A 152 21.41 11.16 19.86
N GLN A 153 21.35 10.36 18.80
CA GLN A 153 22.35 9.35 18.44
C GLN A 153 22.66 9.41 16.95
N THR A 154 23.93 9.23 16.58
CA THR A 154 24.34 9.15 15.18
C THR A 154 25.09 7.84 14.93
N MET A 155 24.86 7.25 13.75
CA MET A 155 25.58 6.07 13.29
C MET A 155 26.09 6.36 11.87
N ILE A 156 27.38 6.62 11.75
CA ILE A 156 28.00 7.10 10.51
C ILE A 156 29.19 6.21 10.18
N SER A 157 29.28 5.78 8.91
CA SER A 157 30.42 5.02 8.41
C SER A 157 30.63 5.33 6.92
N PRO A 158 31.87 5.53 6.45
CA PRO A 158 32.17 5.65 5.01
C PRO A 158 32.09 4.29 4.28
N LYS A 159 31.93 3.20 5.04
CA LYS A 159 31.71 1.83 4.56
C LYS A 159 30.31 1.35 4.97
N PRO A 160 29.81 0.24 4.41
CA PRO A 160 28.47 -0.24 4.69
C PRO A 160 28.16 -0.37 6.20
N ILE A 161 26.92 -0.04 6.56
CA ILE A 161 26.33 -0.33 7.87
C ILE A 161 25.33 -1.47 7.64
N VAL A 162 25.40 -2.51 8.47
CA VAL A 162 24.47 -3.65 8.42
C VAL A 162 23.71 -3.72 9.74
N VAL A 163 22.39 -3.65 9.68
CA VAL A 163 21.49 -3.89 10.81
C VAL A 163 20.74 -5.18 10.54
N SER A 164 20.91 -6.19 11.39
CA SER A 164 20.33 -7.52 11.21
C SER A 164 19.84 -8.06 12.55
N SER A 165 18.73 -8.80 12.50
CA SER A 165 18.15 -9.52 13.64
C SER A 165 17.70 -10.89 13.15
N GLY A 166 17.94 -11.93 13.96
CA GLY A 166 17.41 -13.28 13.70
C GLY A 166 15.91 -13.43 14.01
N ARG A 167 15.28 -12.36 14.53
CA ARG A 167 13.84 -12.27 14.80
C ARG A 167 13.27 -11.04 14.09
N SER A 168 12.98 -9.98 14.83
CA SER A 168 12.39 -8.73 14.34
C SER A 168 13.35 -7.54 14.44
N VAL A 169 13.09 -6.53 13.62
CA VAL A 169 13.68 -5.19 13.72
C VAL A 169 12.53 -4.19 13.81
N SER A 170 12.50 -3.37 14.85
CA SER A 170 11.48 -2.33 15.04
C SER A 170 12.15 -0.95 15.01
N ILE A 171 11.62 -0.06 14.17
CA ILE A 171 12.08 1.33 14.04
C ILE A 171 10.86 2.23 14.28
N ARG A 172 10.99 3.20 15.18
CA ARG A 172 9.87 4.04 15.64
C ARG A 172 10.33 5.49 15.77
N ALA A 173 9.46 6.41 15.41
CA ALA A 173 9.65 7.84 15.62
C ALA A 173 8.30 8.47 16.02
N GLN A 174 8.31 9.41 16.97
CA GLN A 174 7.11 10.19 17.31
C GLN A 174 6.82 11.29 16.28
N SER A 175 7.84 11.66 15.51
CA SER A 175 7.78 12.65 14.43
C SER A 175 8.19 11.99 13.10
N ALA A 176 8.55 12.80 12.10
CA ALA A 176 8.88 12.32 10.77
C ALA A 176 10.01 11.29 10.76
N MET A 177 9.83 10.24 9.96
CA MET A 177 10.88 9.30 9.57
C MET A 177 11.23 9.54 8.10
N THR A 178 12.51 9.74 7.79
CA THR A 178 12.99 9.94 6.42
C THR A 178 13.99 8.83 6.06
N LEU A 179 13.78 8.20 4.90
CA LEU A 179 14.65 7.19 4.34
C LEU A 179 15.16 7.69 2.99
N THR A 180 16.45 8.02 2.92
CA THR A 180 17.07 8.60 1.71
C THR A 180 18.11 7.65 1.16
N SER A 181 18.07 7.39 -0.14
CA SER A 181 19.11 6.68 -0.89
C SER A 181 19.56 7.53 -2.06
N GLY A 182 20.87 7.62 -2.29
CA GLY A 182 21.42 8.25 -3.50
C GLY A 182 21.35 7.35 -4.74
N ALA A 183 20.87 6.12 -4.59
CA ALA A 183 20.72 5.14 -5.66
C ALA A 183 19.36 4.44 -5.55
N GLN A 184 19.33 3.17 -5.13
CA GLN A 184 18.11 2.38 -5.02
C GLN A 184 17.66 2.23 -3.56
N LEU A 185 16.34 2.20 -3.34
CA LEU A 185 15.70 1.73 -2.11
C LEU A 185 14.96 0.43 -2.44
N THR A 186 15.35 -0.67 -1.79
CA THR A 186 14.77 -2.00 -2.04
C THR A 186 14.11 -2.55 -0.78
N GLN A 187 12.85 -2.97 -0.89
CA GLN A 187 12.07 -3.59 0.18
C GLN A 187 11.65 -4.99 -0.26
N LEU A 188 12.02 -6.01 0.52
CA LEU A 188 11.72 -7.41 0.23
C LEU A 188 11.07 -8.05 1.46
N ALA A 189 9.91 -8.69 1.27
CA ALA A 189 9.20 -9.41 2.31
C ALA A 189 8.70 -10.76 1.79
N LYS A 190 8.73 -11.79 2.65
CA LYS A 190 8.28 -13.14 2.30
C LYS A 190 6.77 -13.34 2.47
N THR A 191 6.20 -12.79 3.54
CA THR A 191 4.82 -13.08 3.96
C THR A 191 3.85 -11.96 3.61
N GLY A 192 4.32 -10.70 3.57
CA GLY A 192 3.47 -9.56 3.23
C GLY A 192 4.13 -8.22 3.51
N MET A 193 3.52 -7.15 3.01
CA MET A 193 3.86 -5.77 3.33
C MET A 193 2.57 -5.01 3.60
N VAL A 194 2.56 -4.19 4.65
CA VAL A 194 1.44 -3.33 5.01
C VAL A 194 1.95 -1.89 5.06
N THR A 195 1.18 -0.97 4.49
CA THR A 195 1.38 0.47 4.63
C THR A 195 0.03 1.08 4.95
N GLN A 196 -0.08 1.68 6.13
CA GLN A 196 -1.29 2.36 6.57
C GLN A 196 -0.94 3.80 6.93
N VAL A 197 -1.85 4.71 6.59
CA VAL A 197 -1.75 6.13 6.89
C VAL A 197 -3.07 6.54 7.53
N SER A 198 -3.06 6.87 8.82
CA SER A 198 -4.29 7.27 9.53
C SER A 198 -4.82 8.63 9.07
N THR A 199 -3.92 9.59 8.80
CA THR A 199 -4.26 10.96 8.41
C THR A 199 -3.23 11.55 7.45
N GLY A 200 -3.60 12.56 6.67
CA GLY A 200 -2.70 13.28 5.75
C GLY A 200 -2.59 12.71 4.33
N GLY A 201 -2.93 11.44 4.13
CA GLY A 201 -2.95 10.78 2.82
C GLY A 201 -1.60 10.21 2.37
N GLN A 202 -1.59 9.52 1.23
CA GLN A 202 -0.40 8.87 0.67
C GLN A 202 -0.14 9.38 -0.76
N VAL A 203 1.13 9.64 -1.07
CA VAL A 203 1.58 10.09 -2.38
C VAL A 203 2.69 9.16 -2.87
N ASN A 204 2.57 8.65 -4.10
CA ASN A 204 3.60 7.89 -4.79
C ASN A 204 3.89 8.59 -6.13
N VAL A 205 5.09 9.13 -6.28
CA VAL A 205 5.49 9.93 -7.44
C VAL A 205 6.78 9.36 -8.02
N VAL A 206 6.78 9.13 -9.33
CA VAL A 206 7.95 8.76 -10.12
C VAL A 206 8.15 9.85 -11.16
N SER A 207 9.25 10.61 -11.04
CA SER A 207 9.53 11.74 -11.94
C SER A 207 10.02 11.31 -13.33
N ALA A 208 10.62 10.13 -13.43
CA ALA A 208 11.06 9.53 -14.69
C ALA A 208 11.03 8.00 -14.58
N GLY A 209 10.62 7.32 -15.64
CA GLY A 209 10.43 5.87 -15.67
C GLY A 209 8.99 5.45 -15.38
N ASP A 210 8.78 4.13 -15.28
CA ASP A 210 7.45 3.52 -15.19
C ASP A 210 7.04 3.21 -13.75
N ILE A 211 5.72 3.16 -13.50
CA ILE A 211 5.14 2.58 -12.28
C ILE A 211 4.51 1.24 -12.65
N VAL A 212 4.90 0.17 -11.95
CA VAL A 212 4.34 -1.17 -12.14
C VAL A 212 3.82 -1.71 -10.82
N SER A 213 2.51 -1.89 -10.72
CA SER A 213 1.83 -2.62 -9.64
C SER A 213 1.30 -3.93 -10.21
N ARG A 214 1.62 -5.08 -9.59
CA ARG A 214 1.23 -6.40 -10.10
C ARG A 214 0.90 -7.37 -8.98
N ALA A 215 -0.27 -8.00 -9.07
CA ALA A 215 -0.59 -9.23 -8.36
C ALA A 215 -0.52 -10.39 -9.37
N SER A 216 0.39 -11.35 -9.17
CA SER A 216 0.59 -12.45 -10.13
C SER A 216 -0.36 -13.64 -9.92
N GLU A 217 -0.81 -13.84 -8.68
CA GLU A 217 -1.70 -14.94 -8.29
C GLU A 217 -3.02 -14.42 -7.70
N GLY A 218 -2.94 -13.39 -6.84
CA GLY A 218 -4.09 -12.77 -6.20
C GLY A 218 -4.79 -11.68 -7.03
N ALA A 219 -5.87 -11.13 -6.46
CA ALA A 219 -6.60 -9.99 -7.02
C ALA A 219 -5.86 -8.66 -6.76
N MET A 220 -6.18 -7.65 -7.56
CA MET A 220 -5.83 -6.26 -7.30
C MET A 220 -7.10 -5.46 -7.06
N ASN A 221 -7.17 -4.77 -5.92
CA ASN A 221 -8.30 -3.90 -5.55
C ASN A 221 -7.82 -2.46 -5.38
N LEU A 222 -8.45 -1.53 -6.08
CA LEU A 222 -8.20 -0.10 -6.04
C LEU A 222 -9.51 0.58 -5.66
N LEU A 223 -9.63 1.03 -4.42
CA LEU A 223 -10.88 1.49 -3.82
C LEU A 223 -10.74 2.93 -3.32
N SER A 224 -11.80 3.71 -3.48
CA SER A 224 -11.96 5.04 -2.89
C SER A 224 -13.38 5.18 -2.35
N LYS A 225 -13.55 5.92 -1.25
CA LYS A 225 -14.88 6.29 -0.74
C LYS A 225 -15.50 7.44 -1.55
N ASN A 226 -14.65 8.33 -2.04
CA ASN A 226 -15.03 9.46 -2.88
C ASN A 226 -14.59 9.13 -4.33
N ASP A 227 -14.34 10.16 -5.13
CA ASP A 227 -13.90 9.96 -6.50
C ASP A 227 -12.62 9.11 -6.60
N ALA A 228 -12.60 8.21 -7.57
CA ALA A 228 -11.42 7.47 -8.01
C ALA A 228 -11.17 7.85 -9.47
N THR A 229 -9.97 8.34 -9.78
CA THR A 229 -9.61 8.81 -11.13
C THR A 229 -8.46 7.99 -11.69
N LEU A 230 -8.61 7.53 -12.94
CA LEU A 230 -7.53 6.98 -13.76
C LEU A 230 -7.45 7.80 -15.04
N ALA A 231 -6.30 8.47 -15.26
CA ALA A 231 -6.12 9.35 -16.40
C ALA A 231 -4.72 9.20 -17.01
N SER A 232 -4.66 9.18 -18.34
CA SER A 232 -3.45 9.46 -19.12
C SER A 232 -3.58 10.87 -19.69
N THR A 233 -2.52 11.68 -19.59
CA THR A 233 -2.56 13.11 -19.96
C THR A 233 -2.03 13.42 -21.35
N SER A 234 -1.27 12.50 -21.96
CA SER A 234 -0.68 12.69 -23.29
C SER A 234 -0.99 11.54 -24.24
N GLU A 235 -1.09 10.31 -23.72
CA GLU A 235 -1.24 9.08 -24.51
C GLU A 235 -2.53 8.34 -24.13
N ASN A 236 -2.57 7.02 -24.31
CA ASN A 236 -3.76 6.19 -24.11
C ASN A 236 -3.91 5.69 -22.66
N ALA A 237 -5.16 5.65 -22.18
CA ALA A 237 -5.55 4.87 -21.01
C ALA A 237 -6.24 3.58 -21.45
N ASN A 238 -5.58 2.42 -21.24
CA ASN A 238 -6.07 1.12 -21.68
C ASN A 238 -6.67 0.32 -20.52
N LEU A 239 -7.81 -0.33 -20.76
CA LEU A 239 -8.42 -1.27 -19.81
C LEU A 239 -8.63 -2.62 -20.50
N PHE A 240 -7.88 -3.64 -20.07
CA PHE A 240 -7.88 -4.96 -20.69
C PHE A 240 -8.28 -6.03 -19.68
N GLY A 241 -9.25 -6.87 -20.05
CA GLY A 241 -9.68 -8.04 -19.26
C GLY A 241 -9.67 -9.29 -20.13
N ARG A 242 -8.99 -10.34 -19.68
CA ARG A 242 -8.90 -11.63 -20.42
C ARG A 242 -10.25 -12.32 -20.59
N LYS A 243 -11.12 -12.23 -19.58
CA LYS A 243 -12.45 -12.86 -19.59
C LYS A 243 -13.55 -11.84 -19.91
N SER A 244 -13.52 -10.70 -19.22
CA SER A 244 -14.56 -9.68 -19.29
C SER A 244 -14.05 -8.37 -18.70
N VAL A 245 -14.62 -7.25 -19.15
CA VAL A 245 -14.50 -5.93 -18.52
C VAL A 245 -15.91 -5.46 -18.16
N ILE A 246 -16.14 -5.06 -16.91
CA ILE A 246 -17.42 -4.53 -16.43
C ILE A 246 -17.23 -3.08 -16.07
N VAL A 247 -18.04 -2.20 -16.65
CA VAL A 247 -18.12 -0.77 -16.30
C VAL A 247 -19.57 -0.46 -15.98
N ASN A 248 -19.84 -0.11 -14.73
CA ASN A 248 -21.20 0.15 -14.26
C ASN A 248 -21.23 1.26 -13.21
N ALA A 249 -22.35 1.97 -13.14
CA ALA A 249 -22.73 2.83 -12.03
C ALA A 249 -23.87 2.13 -11.26
N ALA A 250 -23.84 2.17 -9.92
CA ALA A 250 -24.86 1.52 -9.10
C ALA A 250 -26.14 2.34 -8.96
N GLU A 251 -26.03 3.67 -9.01
CA GLU A 251 -27.14 4.58 -8.72
C GLU A 251 -27.56 5.44 -9.92
N GLN A 252 -26.58 5.97 -10.67
CA GLN A 252 -26.82 6.93 -11.74
C GLN A 252 -26.25 6.39 -13.07
N ASP A 253 -25.55 7.23 -13.82
CA ASP A 253 -25.23 7.01 -15.23
C ASP A 253 -23.80 6.54 -15.46
N VAL A 254 -23.59 5.88 -16.61
CA VAL A 254 -22.28 5.68 -17.22
C VAL A 254 -22.15 6.64 -18.40
N PHE A 255 -21.29 7.64 -18.28
CA PHE A 255 -21.00 8.57 -19.37
C PHE A 255 -19.83 8.08 -20.22
N VAL A 256 -20.03 8.04 -21.53
CA VAL A 256 -18.97 7.78 -22.52
C VAL A 256 -18.90 8.97 -23.47
N LEU A 257 -17.76 9.65 -23.49
CA LEU A 257 -17.56 10.88 -24.26
C LEU A 257 -16.37 10.71 -25.20
N GLY A 258 -16.53 11.14 -26.45
CA GLY A 258 -15.49 11.14 -27.47
C GLY A 258 -15.57 12.39 -28.33
N LYS A 259 -14.42 12.98 -28.68
CA LYS A 259 -14.37 14.18 -29.54
C LYS A 259 -14.59 13.87 -31.02
N THR A 260 -14.16 12.69 -31.47
CA THR A 260 -14.19 12.30 -32.88
C THR A 260 -15.23 11.21 -33.15
N SER A 261 -15.22 10.15 -32.34
CA SER A 261 -16.21 9.08 -32.41
C SER A 261 -16.24 8.25 -31.13
N ILE A 262 -17.33 7.51 -30.94
CA ILE A 262 -17.44 6.41 -29.98
C ILE A 262 -17.80 5.16 -30.79
N SER A 263 -17.03 4.09 -30.64
CA SER A 263 -17.19 2.85 -31.42
C SER A 263 -17.34 1.64 -30.50
N LEU A 264 -18.44 0.90 -30.68
CA LEU A 264 -18.68 -0.40 -30.06
C LEU A 264 -18.59 -1.47 -31.15
N LEU A 265 -17.63 -2.37 -31.04
CA LEU A 265 -17.30 -3.36 -32.07
C LEU A 265 -17.43 -4.77 -31.51
N CYS A 266 -18.11 -5.65 -32.26
CA CYS A 266 -18.24 -7.07 -31.95
C CYS A 266 -18.26 -7.89 -33.25
N GLY A 267 -17.11 -8.42 -33.66
CA GLY A 267 -16.98 -9.16 -34.92
C GLY A 267 -17.39 -8.31 -36.14
N GLU A 268 -18.38 -8.78 -36.90
CA GLU A 268 -18.93 -8.07 -38.07
C GLU A 268 -19.98 -6.99 -37.72
N SER A 269 -20.32 -6.85 -36.43
CA SER A 269 -21.31 -5.90 -35.94
C SER A 269 -20.66 -4.68 -35.27
N SER A 270 -21.22 -3.50 -35.51
CA SER A 270 -20.72 -2.25 -34.94
C SER A 270 -21.83 -1.22 -34.69
N ILE A 271 -21.67 -0.46 -33.61
CA ILE A 271 -22.40 0.80 -33.37
C ILE A 271 -21.34 1.91 -33.28
N VAL A 272 -21.45 2.92 -34.14
CA VAL A 272 -20.50 4.04 -34.20
C VAL A 272 -21.25 5.36 -34.14
N LEU A 273 -20.90 6.20 -33.17
CA LEU A 273 -21.39 7.56 -33.01
C LEU A 273 -20.30 8.50 -33.51
N LEU A 274 -20.63 9.37 -34.47
CA LEU A 274 -19.69 10.32 -35.09
C LEU A 274 -19.92 11.74 -34.60
N ALA A 275 -18.86 12.56 -34.60
CA ALA A 275 -18.92 13.96 -34.16
C ALA A 275 -19.88 14.85 -34.96
N ASP A 276 -20.24 14.47 -36.19
CA ASP A 276 -21.23 15.18 -37.02
C ASP A 276 -22.69 14.84 -36.68
N GLY A 277 -22.93 14.01 -35.66
CA GLY A 277 -24.25 13.55 -35.23
C GLY A 277 -24.73 12.29 -35.95
N THR A 278 -23.97 11.74 -36.89
CA THR A 278 -24.33 10.48 -37.57
C THR A 278 -24.18 9.29 -36.61
N ILE A 279 -25.23 8.49 -36.49
CA ILE A 279 -25.19 7.17 -35.84
C ILE A 279 -25.16 6.09 -36.92
N ARG A 280 -24.14 5.24 -36.91
CA ARG A 280 -24.02 4.09 -37.83
C ARG A 280 -24.18 2.79 -37.08
N ILE A 281 -25.21 2.03 -37.44
CA ILE A 281 -25.43 0.67 -36.97
C ILE A 281 -25.21 -0.25 -38.17
N LYS A 282 -24.24 -1.17 -38.06
CA LYS A 282 -23.91 -2.13 -39.13
C LYS A 282 -23.84 -3.53 -38.53
N GLY A 283 -24.40 -4.49 -39.24
CA GLY A 283 -24.30 -5.91 -38.92
C GLY A 283 -24.71 -6.75 -40.12
N LYS A 284 -24.41 -8.05 -40.08
CA LYS A 284 -24.81 -9.01 -41.13
C LYS A 284 -26.31 -9.33 -41.09
N THR A 285 -26.85 -9.43 -39.90
CA THR A 285 -28.27 -9.60 -39.58
C THR A 285 -28.61 -8.66 -38.43
N GLY A 286 -29.82 -8.13 -38.39
CA GLY A 286 -30.25 -7.24 -37.31
C GLY A 286 -31.74 -7.41 -37.03
N VAL A 287 -32.11 -7.29 -35.77
CA VAL A 287 -33.51 -7.26 -35.32
C VAL A 287 -33.68 -6.00 -34.49
N PHE A 288 -34.69 -5.20 -34.83
CA PHE A 288 -35.19 -4.13 -33.98
C PHE A 288 -36.57 -4.55 -33.50
N GLU A 289 -36.66 -4.99 -32.24
CA GLU A 289 -37.90 -5.45 -31.62
C GLU A 289 -38.37 -4.41 -30.60
N PHE A 290 -39.61 -3.96 -30.73
CA PHE A 290 -40.25 -2.99 -29.85
C PHE A 290 -41.51 -3.63 -29.28
N SER A 291 -41.71 -3.55 -27.96
CA SER A 291 -42.92 -4.03 -27.30
C SER A 291 -44.09 -3.03 -27.33
N ASP A 292 -43.84 -1.84 -27.89
CA ASP A 292 -44.80 -0.74 -28.04
C ASP A 292 -44.54 -0.02 -29.37
N THR A 293 -44.71 1.30 -29.45
CA THR A 293 -44.51 2.09 -30.68
C THR A 293 -43.05 2.46 -30.98
N LEU A 294 -42.74 2.62 -32.28
CA LEU A 294 -41.47 3.17 -32.77
C LEU A 294 -41.73 4.49 -33.51
N ASP A 295 -41.28 5.60 -32.94
CA ASP A 295 -41.35 6.91 -33.57
C ASP A 295 -40.08 7.20 -34.38
N GLN A 296 -40.24 7.45 -35.69
CA GLN A 296 -39.15 7.85 -36.58
C GLN A 296 -39.48 9.19 -37.22
N THR A 297 -38.56 10.14 -37.12
CA THR A 297 -38.72 11.47 -37.73
C THR A 297 -37.45 11.86 -38.49
N GLY A 298 -37.63 12.55 -39.61
CA GLY A 298 -36.53 13.05 -40.43
C GLY A 298 -37.01 14.24 -41.24
N ARG A 299 -36.13 15.24 -41.43
CA ARG A 299 -36.44 16.37 -42.33
C ARG A 299 -36.57 15.96 -43.80
N ASN A 300 -35.93 14.84 -44.15
CA ASN A 300 -35.92 14.26 -45.49
C ASN A 300 -36.64 12.90 -45.49
N LYS A 301 -36.71 12.26 -46.66
CA LYS A 301 -37.32 10.94 -46.84
C LYS A 301 -36.63 9.89 -45.97
N ILE A 302 -37.41 9.15 -45.20
CA ILE A 302 -36.99 7.89 -44.59
C ILE A 302 -37.05 6.83 -45.69
N LEU A 303 -35.90 6.29 -46.08
CA LEU A 303 -35.80 5.25 -47.09
C LEU A 303 -35.74 3.89 -46.38
N LEU A 304 -36.90 3.28 -46.23
CA LEU A 304 -36.98 1.84 -45.99
C LEU A 304 -36.88 1.20 -47.37
N ASN A 305 -35.83 0.42 -47.62
CA ASN A 305 -35.69 -0.33 -48.86
C ASN A 305 -36.83 -1.36 -48.93
N CYS A 306 -37.94 -0.93 -49.51
CA CYS A 306 -39.01 -1.75 -50.03
C CYS A 306 -38.94 -1.67 -51.55
#